data_AF-A0A2H9QIM6-F1
#
_entry.id   AF-A0A2H9QIM6-F1
#
_cell.length_a   1.000
_cell.length_b   1.000
_cell.length_c   1.000
_cell.angle_alpha   90.00
_cell.angle_beta   90.00
_cell.angle_gamma   90.00
#
_symmetry.space_group_name_H-M   'P 1'
#
loop_
_entity.id
_entity.type
_entity.pdbx_description
1 polymer ?
#
loop_
_entity_poly.entity_id
_entity_poly.type
_entity_poly.pdbx_seq_one_letter_code
_entity_poly.pdbx_strand_id
1 'polypeptide(L)'
;MEFEYTKDSIILDKELNDFDKFALKFIKVLDEMRIKYVLISGYVALLFGRSRMTEDIDLFIEKMNFERFNTLWNRLTQEYECINLEDAKEAYTNYLLKNSALNFSIKNKYSLRMEVKFPKNDVDVWTLDNRKKVILNRETLFISPLELQITFKLWLGRQGNEKDIEDAKHVYNLFKEHLDKEVFMNFIRKFNIQDLYNKYLI
;
A
#
# COMPACT_ATOMS: atom_id res chain seq x y z
N MET A 1 -20.62 4.57 -4.25
CA MET A 1 -19.46 3.86 -4.79
C MET A 1 -19.93 2.47 -5.11
N GLU A 2 -19.87 2.09 -6.38
CA GLU A 2 -20.17 0.75 -6.84
C GLU A 2 -18.85 0.07 -7.18
N PHE A 3 -18.67 -1.17 -6.74
CA PHE A 3 -17.52 -1.99 -7.12
C PHE A 3 -17.96 -3.43 -7.32
N GLU A 4 -17.29 -4.11 -8.23
CA GLU A 4 -17.47 -5.53 -8.48
C GLU A 4 -16.28 -6.29 -7.92
N TYR A 5 -16.55 -7.29 -7.08
CA TYR A 5 -15.51 -8.19 -6.60
C TYR A 5 -15.53 -9.47 -7.43
N THR A 6 -14.38 -9.79 -8.00
CA THR A 6 -14.13 -11.07 -8.68
C THR A 6 -13.01 -11.81 -7.97
N LYS A 7 -12.86 -13.10 -8.27
CA LYS A 7 -11.77 -13.93 -7.74
C LYS A 7 -10.40 -13.26 -7.96
N ASP A 8 -10.19 -12.67 -9.14
CA ASP A 8 -8.87 -12.18 -9.54
C ASP A 8 -8.69 -10.66 -9.37
N SER A 9 -9.78 -9.89 -9.35
CA SER A 9 -9.71 -8.43 -9.28
C SER A 9 -10.89 -7.76 -8.60
N ILE A 10 -10.69 -6.51 -8.19
CA ILE A 10 -11.76 -5.60 -7.78
C ILE A 10 -11.92 -4.54 -8.88
N ILE A 11 -13.11 -4.38 -9.42
CA ILE A 11 -13.41 -3.34 -10.42
C ILE A 11 -14.08 -2.19 -9.69
N LEU A 12 -13.54 -0.99 -9.81
CA LEU A 12 -13.99 0.19 -9.09
C LEU A 12 -14.03 1.38 -10.04
N ASP A 13 -15.23 1.95 -10.21
CA ASP A 13 -15.42 3.22 -10.91
C ASP A 13 -15.80 4.31 -9.89
N LYS A 14 -15.01 5.38 -9.85
CA LYS A 14 -15.27 6.53 -8.97
C LYS A 14 -14.62 7.82 -9.48
N GLU A 15 -15.04 8.95 -8.92
CA GLU A 15 -14.28 10.19 -9.09
C GLU A 15 -12.91 10.08 -8.40
N LEU A 16 -11.83 10.37 -9.14
CA LEU A 16 -10.47 10.27 -8.62
C LEU A 16 -10.14 11.50 -7.77
N ASN A 17 -9.77 11.27 -6.52
CA ASN A 17 -9.20 12.31 -5.68
C ASN A 17 -7.69 12.49 -5.98
N ASP A 18 -7.04 13.43 -5.30
CA ASP A 18 -5.64 13.74 -5.57
C ASP A 18 -4.68 12.60 -5.17
N PHE A 19 -5.02 11.78 -4.17
CA PHE A 19 -4.26 10.58 -3.82
C PHE A 19 -4.35 9.52 -4.92
N ASP A 20 -5.54 9.31 -5.50
CA ASP A 20 -5.72 8.35 -6.58
C ASP A 20 -4.93 8.77 -7.82
N LYS A 21 -5.03 10.05 -8.22
CA LYS A 21 -4.27 10.60 -9.34
C LYS A 21 -2.76 10.49 -9.10
N PHE A 22 -2.32 10.79 -7.89
CA PHE A 22 -0.91 10.70 -7.51
C PHE A 22 -0.40 9.25 -7.52
N ALA A 23 -1.16 8.31 -6.94
CA ALA A 23 -0.85 6.88 -6.97
C ALA A 23 -0.75 6.34 -8.38
N LEU A 24 -1.79 6.56 -9.22
CA LEU A 24 -1.82 6.10 -10.61
C LEU A 24 -0.64 6.65 -11.42
N LYS A 25 -0.31 7.93 -11.23
CA LYS A 25 0.83 8.54 -11.93
C LYS A 25 2.17 7.94 -11.49
N PHE A 26 2.35 7.72 -10.19
CA PHE A 26 3.59 7.18 -9.64
C PHE A 26 3.80 5.71 -10.05
N ILE A 27 2.76 4.87 -9.90
CA ILE A 27 2.86 3.44 -10.23
C ILE A 27 3.06 3.20 -11.73
N LYS A 28 2.60 4.12 -12.59
CA LYS A 28 2.87 4.05 -14.03
C LYS A 28 4.38 4.00 -14.33
N VAL A 29 5.20 4.72 -13.56
CA VAL A 29 6.67 4.64 -13.68
C VAL A 29 7.17 3.24 -13.33
N LEU A 30 6.62 2.63 -12.28
CA LEU A 30 6.97 1.28 -11.86
C LEU A 30 6.55 0.24 -12.91
N ASP A 31 5.35 0.37 -13.47
CA ASP A 31 4.82 -0.51 -14.51
C ASP A 31 5.64 -0.42 -15.81
N GLU A 32 5.99 0.80 -16.27
CA GLU A 32 6.88 1.04 -17.41
C GLU A 32 8.24 0.32 -17.24
N MET A 33 8.75 0.30 -16.01
CA MET A 33 10.02 -0.34 -15.65
C MET A 33 9.87 -1.82 -15.24
N ARG A 34 8.65 -2.37 -15.30
CA ARG A 34 8.31 -3.73 -14.87
C ARG A 34 8.78 -4.05 -13.45
N ILE A 35 8.61 -3.08 -12.55
CA ILE A 35 8.94 -3.21 -11.13
C ILE A 35 7.69 -3.66 -10.40
N LYS A 36 7.76 -4.83 -9.77
CA LYS A 36 6.66 -5.35 -8.96
C LYS A 36 6.45 -4.45 -7.75
N TYR A 37 5.21 -4.04 -7.49
CA TYR A 37 4.85 -3.20 -6.34
C TYR A 37 3.52 -3.61 -5.72
N VAL A 38 3.24 -3.12 -4.52
CA VAL A 38 1.93 -3.22 -3.87
C VAL A 38 1.68 -1.98 -3.00
N LEU A 39 0.53 -1.31 -3.21
CA LEU A 39 0.06 -0.21 -2.36
C LEU A 39 -0.53 -0.78 -1.07
N ILE A 40 -0.20 -0.21 0.08
CA ILE A 40 -0.56 -0.77 1.39
C ILE A 40 -1.15 0.29 2.33
N SER A 41 -1.51 -0.12 3.55
CA SER A 41 -1.82 0.79 4.65
C SER A 41 -3.02 1.71 4.33
N GLY A 42 -2.97 2.99 4.71
CA GLY A 42 -4.13 3.89 4.72
C GLY A 42 -4.74 4.13 3.35
N TYR A 43 -3.94 4.08 2.28
CA TYR A 43 -4.43 4.31 0.92
C TYR A 43 -5.48 3.26 0.52
N VAL A 44 -5.38 2.01 0.99
CA VAL A 44 -6.35 0.97 0.65
C VAL A 44 -7.75 1.31 1.18
N ALA A 45 -7.86 1.82 2.40
CA ALA A 45 -9.15 2.26 2.95
C ALA A 45 -9.69 3.49 2.21
N LEU A 46 -8.81 4.45 1.87
CA LEU A 46 -9.14 5.66 1.13
C LEU A 46 -9.62 5.36 -0.30
N LEU A 47 -8.99 4.39 -0.97
CA LEU A 47 -9.37 3.91 -2.29
C LEU A 47 -10.85 3.50 -2.31
N PHE A 48 -11.28 2.79 -1.26
CA PHE A 48 -12.66 2.33 -1.05
C PHE A 48 -13.54 3.30 -0.25
N GLY A 49 -13.25 4.61 -0.28
CA GLY A 49 -14.16 5.65 0.18
C GLY A 49 -14.09 6.00 1.67
N ARG A 50 -13.08 5.52 2.41
CA ARG A 50 -12.84 6.02 3.77
C ARG A 50 -12.27 7.44 3.70
N SER A 51 -12.99 8.41 4.25
CA SER A 51 -12.41 9.74 4.50
C SER A 51 -11.39 9.67 5.63
N ARG A 52 -10.15 10.07 5.35
CA ARG A 52 -9.07 10.23 6.36
C ARG A 52 -8.12 11.35 5.96
N MET A 53 -7.54 12.01 6.95
CA MET A 53 -6.38 12.87 6.73
C MET A 53 -5.15 11.96 6.64
N THR A 54 -4.56 11.88 5.45
CA THR A 54 -3.29 11.21 5.21
C THR A 54 -2.48 12.11 4.30
N GLU A 55 -1.16 12.10 4.44
CA GLU A 55 -0.28 12.87 3.54
C GLU A 55 0.55 11.95 2.65
N ASP A 56 0.54 10.66 2.98
CA ASP A 56 1.38 9.62 2.45
C ASP A 56 0.57 8.48 1.84
N ILE A 57 1.13 7.89 0.80
CA ILE A 57 0.72 6.63 0.21
C ILE A 57 1.89 5.67 0.39
N ASP A 58 1.67 4.59 1.15
CA ASP A 58 2.67 3.56 1.39
C ASP A 58 2.70 2.55 0.23
N LEU A 59 3.90 2.13 -0.17
CA LEU A 59 4.05 0.95 -1.02
C LEU A 59 5.29 0.12 -0.68
N PHE A 60 5.20 -1.16 -1.01
CA PHE A 60 6.39 -1.98 -1.22
C PHE A 60 6.72 -2.06 -2.71
N ILE A 61 8.02 -2.05 -3.03
CA ILE A 61 8.55 -2.45 -4.33
C ILE A 61 9.45 -3.68 -4.17
N GLU A 62 9.57 -4.51 -5.20
CA GLU A 62 10.50 -5.65 -5.15
C GLU A 62 11.93 -5.22 -4.82
N LYS A 63 12.65 -6.06 -4.08
CA LYS A 63 14.09 -5.87 -3.88
C LYS A 63 14.78 -5.98 -5.23
N MET A 64 15.74 -5.08 -5.45
CA MET A 64 16.55 -5.03 -6.66
C MET A 64 17.98 -4.65 -6.29
N ASN A 65 18.92 -4.87 -7.20
CA ASN A 65 20.29 -4.41 -7.03
C ASN A 65 20.39 -2.88 -7.21
N PHE A 66 21.55 -2.32 -6.83
CA PHE A 66 21.77 -0.87 -6.92
C PHE A 66 21.65 -0.34 -8.35
N GLU A 67 22.12 -1.06 -9.36
CA GLU A 67 22.06 -0.61 -10.76
C GLU A 67 20.62 -0.40 -11.23
N ARG A 68 19.74 -1.37 -10.95
CA ARG A 68 18.32 -1.28 -11.26
C ARG A 68 17.64 -0.19 -10.43
N PHE A 69 17.99 -0.07 -9.16
CA PHE A 69 17.50 1.02 -8.31
C PHE A 69 17.94 2.40 -8.81
N ASN A 70 19.19 2.56 -9.24
CA ASN A 70 19.72 3.83 -9.74
C ASN A 70 19.00 4.27 -11.03
N THR A 71 18.62 3.29 -11.86
CA THR A 71 17.78 3.55 -13.04
C THR A 71 16.38 4.02 -12.63
N LEU A 72 15.77 3.38 -11.63
CA LEU A 72 14.48 3.83 -11.06
C LEU A 72 14.60 5.24 -10.48
N TRP A 73 15.65 5.50 -9.70
CA TRP A 73 15.92 6.80 -9.09
C TRP A 73 16.00 7.91 -10.14
N ASN A 74 16.81 7.73 -11.18
CA ASN A 74 16.96 8.70 -12.26
C ASN A 74 15.65 8.95 -13.02
N ARG A 75 14.82 7.91 -13.18
CA ARG A 75 13.50 8.06 -13.81
C ARG A 75 12.53 8.81 -12.91
N LEU A 76 12.48 8.48 -11.62
CA LEU A 76 11.61 9.16 -10.64
C LEU A 76 12.01 10.63 -10.49
N THR A 77 13.31 10.95 -10.40
CA THR A 77 13.79 12.32 -10.17
C THR A 77 13.61 13.27 -11.35
N GLN A 78 13.12 12.78 -12.50
CA GLN A 78 12.63 13.65 -13.58
C GLN A 78 11.38 14.43 -13.13
N GLU A 79 10.44 13.76 -12.46
CA GLU A 79 9.11 14.31 -12.12
C GLU A 79 8.89 14.50 -10.62
N TYR A 80 9.61 13.73 -9.81
CA TYR A 80 9.48 13.69 -8.36
C TYR A 80 10.78 14.15 -7.69
N GLU A 81 10.71 14.42 -6.40
CA GLU A 81 11.83 14.73 -5.53
C GLU A 81 11.77 13.79 -4.33
N CYS A 82 12.91 13.19 -3.97
CA CYS A 82 13.01 12.46 -2.72
C CYS A 82 13.24 13.46 -1.59
N ILE A 83 12.34 13.51 -0.63
CA ILE A 83 12.34 14.49 0.45
C ILE A 83 13.42 14.18 1.48
N ASN A 84 13.76 12.90 1.64
CA ASN A 84 14.68 12.46 2.67
C ASN A 84 16.14 12.73 2.30
N LEU A 85 16.48 12.73 1.00
CA LEU A 85 17.86 12.86 0.52
C LEU A 85 17.94 13.07 -1.00
N GLU A 86 19.11 13.46 -1.51
CA GLU A 86 19.33 13.77 -2.93
C GLU A 86 20.19 12.74 -3.69
N ASP A 87 20.89 11.84 -2.98
CA ASP A 87 21.83 10.88 -3.58
C ASP A 87 21.27 9.45 -3.68
N ALA A 88 21.27 8.88 -4.89
CA ALA A 88 20.74 7.53 -5.13
C ALA A 88 21.45 6.44 -4.32
N LYS A 89 22.77 6.56 -4.13
CA LYS A 89 23.56 5.54 -3.43
C LYS A 89 23.22 5.52 -1.95
N GLU A 90 23.10 6.70 -1.33
CA GLU A 90 22.65 6.83 0.05
C GLU A 90 21.22 6.32 0.25
N ALA A 91 20.29 6.65 -0.65
CA ALA A 91 18.91 6.15 -0.61
C ALA A 91 18.87 4.63 -0.60
N TYR A 92 19.74 4.01 -1.40
CA TYR A 92 19.82 2.57 -1.49
C TYR A 92 20.48 1.96 -0.25
N THR A 93 21.70 2.38 0.10
CA THR A 93 22.52 1.70 1.11
C THR A 93 22.12 2.02 2.53
N ASN A 94 21.74 3.27 2.80
CA ASN A 94 21.51 3.77 4.15
C ASN A 94 20.02 3.79 4.51
N TYR A 95 19.13 3.77 3.51
CA TYR A 95 17.68 3.74 3.74
C TYR A 95 17.07 2.38 3.37
N LEU A 96 16.93 2.06 2.09
CA LEU A 96 16.18 0.88 1.66
C LEU A 96 16.77 -0.44 2.18
N LEU A 97 18.09 -0.61 2.12
CA LEU A 97 18.76 -1.80 2.67
C LEU A 97 18.74 -1.86 4.21
N LYS A 98 18.44 -0.74 4.87
CA LYS A 98 18.26 -0.65 6.33
C LYS A 98 16.79 -0.67 6.75
N ASN A 99 15.89 -0.99 5.82
CA ASN A 99 14.44 -1.03 6.02
C ASN A 99 13.81 0.33 6.38
N SER A 100 14.49 1.42 6.06
CA SER A 100 13.94 2.77 6.12
C SER A 100 13.33 3.13 4.77
N ALA A 101 12.26 3.92 4.80
CA ALA A 101 11.54 4.28 3.60
C ALA A 101 12.11 5.53 2.91
N LEU A 102 11.83 5.65 1.62
CA LEU A 102 12.07 6.85 0.84
C LEU A 102 10.76 7.56 0.57
N ASN A 103 10.68 8.86 0.84
CA ASN A 103 9.49 9.67 0.59
C ASN A 103 9.69 10.47 -0.69
N PHE A 104 8.88 10.21 -1.71
CA PHE A 104 8.87 10.96 -2.95
C PHE A 104 7.65 11.87 -3.05
N SER A 105 7.82 13.13 -3.43
CA SER A 105 6.72 14.04 -3.74
C SER A 105 6.88 14.65 -5.13
N ILE A 106 5.81 15.23 -5.66
CA ILE A 106 5.93 16.07 -6.85
C ILE A 106 6.79 17.29 -6.49
N LYS A 107 7.74 17.66 -7.35
CA LYS A 107 8.59 18.85 -7.17
C LYS A 107 7.74 20.08 -6.85
N ASN A 108 8.10 20.80 -5.79
CA ASN A 108 7.40 22.00 -5.30
C ASN A 108 5.94 21.77 -4.86
N LYS A 109 5.49 20.51 -4.66
CA LYS A 109 4.16 20.13 -4.17
C LYS A 109 4.26 19.01 -3.13
N TYR A 110 4.79 19.36 -1.96
CA TYR A 110 5.10 18.44 -0.85
C TYR A 110 3.89 17.92 -0.05
N SER A 111 2.67 18.30 -0.43
CA SER A 111 1.44 17.91 0.29
C SER A 111 1.08 16.43 0.14
N LEU A 112 1.62 15.75 -0.88
CA LEU A 112 1.43 14.31 -1.12
C LEU A 112 2.78 13.62 -1.24
N ARG A 113 2.95 12.53 -0.51
CA ARG A 113 4.18 11.74 -0.45
C ARG A 113 3.90 10.29 -0.81
N MET A 114 4.82 9.70 -1.56
CA MET A 114 4.86 8.27 -1.83
C MET A 114 5.98 7.67 -1.00
N GLU A 115 5.62 6.88 0.00
CA GLU A 115 6.55 6.23 0.91
C GLU A 115 6.95 4.84 0.36
N VAL A 116 8.10 4.78 -0.31
CA VAL A 116 8.65 3.60 -0.98
C VAL A 116 9.48 2.78 0.00
N LYS A 117 9.13 1.49 0.15
CA LYS A 117 9.80 0.54 1.05
C LYS A 117 10.24 -0.72 0.30
N PHE A 118 11.32 -1.35 0.75
CA PHE A 118 11.57 -2.76 0.43
C PHE A 118 10.87 -3.68 1.45
N PRO A 119 10.39 -4.86 1.03
CA PRO A 119 9.93 -5.90 1.94
C PRO A 119 11.03 -6.27 2.95
N LYS A 120 10.76 -6.18 4.25
CA LYS A 120 11.76 -6.46 5.29
C LYS A 120 11.62 -7.83 5.92
N ASN A 121 10.45 -8.44 5.84
CA ASN A 121 10.16 -9.77 6.39
C ASN A 121 9.27 -10.60 5.44
N ASP A 122 9.03 -11.86 5.80
CA ASP A 122 8.24 -12.79 5.00
C ASP A 122 6.79 -12.35 4.79
N VAL A 123 6.20 -11.58 5.72
CA VAL A 123 4.84 -11.05 5.56
C VAL A 123 4.82 -9.97 4.48
N ASP A 124 5.82 -9.08 4.44
CA ASP A 124 5.90 -8.05 3.41
C ASP A 124 6.14 -8.67 2.02
N VAL A 125 7.02 -9.69 1.94
CA VAL A 125 7.25 -10.45 0.70
C VAL A 125 5.96 -11.13 0.27
N TRP A 126 5.27 -11.81 1.18
CA TRP A 126 3.98 -12.43 0.92
C TRP A 126 2.93 -11.40 0.44
N THR A 127 2.92 -10.20 1.01
CA THR A 127 2.03 -9.10 0.60
C THR A 127 2.25 -8.73 -0.87
N LEU A 128 3.52 -8.57 -1.27
CA LEU A 128 3.90 -8.22 -2.64
C LEU A 128 3.56 -9.34 -3.63
N ASP A 129 3.75 -10.59 -3.21
CA ASP A 129 3.51 -11.78 -4.01
C ASP A 129 2.02 -12.07 -4.23
N ASN A 130 1.19 -11.82 -3.22
CA ASN A 130 -0.24 -12.13 -3.25
C ASN A 130 -1.13 -10.90 -3.53
N ARG A 131 -0.53 -9.76 -3.88
CA ARG A 131 -1.21 -8.48 -4.11
C ARG A 131 -2.50 -8.62 -4.92
N LYS A 132 -3.56 -7.92 -4.48
CA LYS A 132 -4.86 -7.93 -5.16
C LYS A 132 -4.87 -6.88 -6.27
N LYS A 133 -5.27 -7.29 -7.47
CA LYS A 133 -5.45 -6.39 -8.60
C LYS A 133 -6.72 -5.54 -8.42
N VAL A 134 -6.62 -4.25 -8.69
CA VAL A 134 -7.75 -3.33 -8.78
C VAL A 134 -7.76 -2.70 -10.16
N ILE A 135 -8.92 -2.69 -10.80
CA ILE A 135 -9.19 -1.95 -12.03
C ILE A 135 -9.93 -0.68 -11.61
N LEU A 136 -9.22 0.44 -11.54
CA LEU A 136 -9.73 1.76 -11.12
C LEU A 136 -9.93 2.63 -12.36
N ASN A 137 -11.17 2.93 -12.75
CA ASN A 137 -11.49 3.74 -13.93
C ASN A 137 -10.72 3.29 -15.21
N ARG A 138 -10.62 1.97 -15.43
CA ARG A 138 -9.86 1.31 -16.52
C ARG A 138 -8.34 1.28 -16.36
N GLU A 139 -7.78 1.95 -15.35
CA GLU A 139 -6.36 1.83 -14.99
C GLU A 139 -6.17 0.65 -14.04
N THR A 140 -4.99 0.02 -14.07
CA THR A 140 -4.66 -1.09 -13.16
C THR A 140 -3.75 -0.61 -12.04
N LEU A 141 -4.07 -0.98 -10.81
CA LEU A 141 -3.18 -0.86 -9.67
C LEU A 141 -3.23 -2.14 -8.82
N PHE A 142 -2.28 -2.28 -7.89
CA PHE A 142 -2.25 -3.41 -6.98
C PHE A 142 -2.22 -2.96 -5.52
N ILE A 143 -3.07 -3.57 -4.69
CA ILE A 143 -3.17 -3.32 -3.25
C ILE A 143 -2.80 -4.56 -2.44
N SER A 144 -2.54 -4.38 -1.14
CA SER A 144 -2.37 -5.49 -0.21
C SER A 144 -3.57 -6.43 -0.25
N PRO A 145 -3.36 -7.75 -0.07
CA PRO A 145 -4.46 -8.69 0.11
C PRO A 145 -5.36 -8.23 1.25
N LEU A 146 -6.68 -8.24 1.04
CA LEU A 146 -7.63 -7.64 1.99
C LEU A 146 -7.57 -8.32 3.36
N GLU A 147 -7.33 -9.63 3.38
CA GLU A 147 -7.19 -10.44 4.58
C GLU A 147 -6.05 -9.93 5.46
N LEU A 148 -4.89 -9.70 4.85
CA LEU A 148 -3.72 -9.16 5.53
C LEU A 148 -3.91 -7.67 5.87
N GLN A 149 -4.48 -6.88 4.96
CA GLN A 149 -4.74 -5.46 5.17
C GLN A 149 -5.58 -5.21 6.43
N ILE A 150 -6.69 -5.92 6.58
CA ILE A 150 -7.61 -5.77 7.71
C ILE A 150 -6.94 -6.19 9.01
N THR A 151 -6.31 -7.38 9.02
CA THR A 151 -5.66 -7.92 10.23
C THR A 151 -4.46 -7.08 10.68
N PHE A 152 -3.63 -6.63 9.75
CA PHE A 152 -2.49 -5.76 10.06
C PHE A 152 -2.95 -4.41 10.63
N LYS A 153 -4.04 -3.83 10.10
CA LYS A 153 -4.62 -2.59 10.62
C LYS A 153 -5.19 -2.75 12.03
N LEU A 154 -5.86 -3.86 12.35
CA LEU A 154 -6.24 -4.16 13.75
C LEU A 154 -5.02 -4.26 14.66
N TRP A 155 -3.95 -4.94 14.22
CA TRP A 155 -2.71 -5.07 14.99
C TRP A 155 -2.03 -3.71 15.25
N LEU A 156 -2.01 -2.80 14.26
CA LEU A 156 -1.57 -1.42 14.45
C LEU A 156 -2.48 -0.66 15.42
N GLY A 157 -3.80 -0.86 15.30
CA GLY A 157 -4.80 -0.28 16.19
C GLY A 157 -4.57 -0.60 17.67
N ARG A 158 -4.08 -1.81 17.97
CA ARG A 158 -3.67 -2.20 19.35
C ARG A 158 -2.65 -1.24 19.96
N GLN A 159 -1.79 -0.66 19.14
CA GLN A 159 -0.69 0.21 19.57
C GLN A 159 -1.16 1.66 19.80
N GLY A 160 -2.48 1.90 19.86
CA GLY A 160 -3.08 3.20 20.14
C GLY A 160 -3.52 3.97 18.91
N ASN A 161 -3.54 3.34 17.73
CA ASN A 161 -3.85 4.00 16.48
C ASN A 161 -5.31 3.76 16.05
N GLU A 162 -6.25 4.49 16.66
CA GLU A 162 -7.70 4.29 16.45
C GLU A 162 -8.14 4.39 14.99
N LYS A 163 -7.51 5.27 14.19
CA LYS A 163 -7.82 5.37 12.75
C LYS A 163 -7.55 4.06 12.00
N ASP A 164 -6.57 3.26 12.42
CA ASP A 164 -6.30 1.97 11.79
C ASP A 164 -7.39 0.94 12.12
N ILE A 165 -8.00 0.99 13.31
CA ILE A 165 -9.16 0.15 13.64
C ILE A 165 -10.34 0.52 12.73
N GLU A 166 -10.59 1.82 12.52
CA GLU A 166 -11.67 2.26 11.64
C GLU A 166 -11.41 1.93 10.17
N ASP A 167 -10.16 1.98 9.71
CA ASP A 167 -9.77 1.49 8.38
C ASP A 167 -10.05 -0.01 8.24
N ALA A 168 -9.68 -0.81 9.25
CA ALA A 168 -9.94 -2.25 9.25
C ALA A 168 -11.44 -2.57 9.20
N LYS A 169 -12.25 -1.92 10.04
CA LYS A 169 -13.71 -2.07 10.07
C LYS A 169 -14.34 -1.70 8.74
N HIS A 170 -13.90 -0.58 8.15
CA HIS A 170 -14.41 -0.10 6.86
C HIS A 170 -14.17 -1.13 5.75
N VAL A 171 -12.92 -1.57 5.58
CA VAL A 171 -12.58 -2.55 4.54
C VAL A 171 -13.25 -3.91 4.82
N TYR A 172 -13.30 -4.36 6.08
CA TYR A 172 -13.98 -5.60 6.43
C TYR A 172 -15.47 -5.55 6.10
N ASN A 173 -16.18 -4.47 6.44
CA ASN A 173 -17.61 -4.35 6.16
C ASN A 173 -17.93 -4.40 4.67
N LEU A 174 -17.04 -3.89 3.83
CA LEU A 174 -17.19 -3.93 2.37
C LEU A 174 -16.92 -5.31 1.76
N PHE A 175 -15.99 -6.09 2.35
CA PHE A 175 -15.42 -7.27 1.70
C PHE A 175 -15.54 -8.58 2.48
N LYS A 176 -16.12 -8.61 3.69
CA LYS A 176 -16.16 -9.81 4.56
C LYS A 176 -16.66 -11.08 3.88
N GLU A 177 -17.64 -10.97 2.98
CA GLU A 177 -18.19 -12.12 2.24
C GLU A 177 -17.25 -12.66 1.15
N HIS A 178 -16.22 -11.89 0.79
CA HIS A 178 -15.26 -12.18 -0.27
C HIS A 178 -13.87 -12.52 0.26
N LEU A 179 -13.66 -12.50 1.59
CA LEU A 179 -12.38 -12.85 2.20
C LEU A 179 -12.16 -14.36 2.15
N ASP A 180 -10.93 -14.77 1.86
CA ASP A 180 -10.49 -16.12 2.13
C ASP A 180 -10.42 -16.33 3.65
N LYS A 181 -11.37 -17.11 4.19
CA LYS A 181 -11.50 -17.35 5.62
C LYS A 181 -10.27 -18.03 6.22
N GLU A 182 -9.63 -18.93 5.49
CA GLU A 182 -8.45 -19.64 6.00
C GLU A 182 -7.26 -18.68 6.11
N VAL A 183 -6.99 -17.92 5.05
CA VAL A 183 -5.93 -16.90 5.03
C VAL A 183 -6.18 -15.83 6.10
N PHE A 184 -7.42 -15.36 6.22
CA PHE A 184 -7.79 -14.35 7.21
C PHE A 184 -7.56 -14.83 8.66
N MET A 185 -8.03 -16.03 8.99
CA MET A 185 -7.83 -16.62 10.33
C MET A 185 -6.35 -16.94 10.61
N ASN A 186 -5.57 -17.29 9.58
CA ASN A 186 -4.12 -17.45 9.71
C ASN A 186 -3.44 -16.14 10.16
N PHE A 187 -3.80 -15.00 9.58
CA PHE A 187 -3.24 -13.72 10.00
C PHE A 187 -3.75 -13.24 11.36
N ILE A 188 -5.01 -13.50 11.71
CA ILE A 188 -5.53 -13.24 13.07
C ILE A 188 -4.67 -13.95 14.12
N ARG A 189 -4.35 -15.23 13.90
CA ARG A 189 -3.46 -16.00 14.78
C ARG A 189 -2.04 -15.47 14.75
N LYS A 190 -1.48 -15.22 13.56
CA LYS A 190 -0.10 -14.74 13.39
C LYS A 190 0.18 -13.43 14.11
N PHE A 191 -0.78 -12.48 14.11
CA PHE A 191 -0.65 -11.22 14.82
C PHE A 191 -1.20 -11.26 16.26
N ASN A 192 -1.73 -12.40 16.70
CA ASN A 192 -2.34 -12.58 18.02
C ASN A 192 -3.43 -11.53 18.32
N ILE A 193 -4.37 -11.34 17.39
CA ILE A 193 -5.41 -10.27 17.45
C ILE A 193 -6.84 -10.81 17.59
N GLN A 194 -7.03 -12.01 18.13
CA GLN A 194 -8.34 -12.64 18.26
C GLN A 194 -9.33 -11.79 19.08
N ASP A 195 -8.86 -11.17 20.16
CA ASP A 195 -9.59 -10.21 20.99
C ASP A 195 -10.06 -8.98 20.19
N LEU A 196 -9.23 -8.44 19.31
CA LEU A 196 -9.61 -7.28 18.48
C LEU A 196 -10.60 -7.67 17.39
N TYR A 197 -10.39 -8.83 16.75
CA TYR A 197 -11.36 -9.38 15.81
C TYR A 197 -12.74 -9.53 16.48
N ASN A 198 -12.77 -10.16 17.66
CA ASN A 198 -14.00 -10.36 18.45
C ASN A 198 -14.65 -9.06 18.93
N LYS A 199 -13.86 -8.01 19.17
CA LYS A 199 -14.37 -6.73 19.68
C LYS A 199 -14.90 -5.81 18.59
N TYR A 200 -14.28 -5.83 17.41
CA TYR A 200 -14.49 -4.80 16.40
C TYR A 200 -15.13 -5.30 15.10
N LEU A 201 -15.03 -6.59 14.77
CA LEU A 201 -15.47 -7.13 13.47
C LEU A 201 -16.62 -8.13 13.56
N ILE A 202 -16.93 -8.67 14.75
CA ILE A 202 -18.08 -9.53 15.03
C ILE A 202 -18.81 -9.03 16.27
#